data_AF-A0A8R7UZT7-F1
#
_entry.id   AF-A0A8R7UZT7-F1
#
_cell.length_a   1.000
_cell.length_b   1.000
_cell.length_c   1.000
_cell.angle_alpha   90.00
_cell.angle_beta   90.00
_cell.angle_gamma   90.00
#
_symmetry.space_group_name_H-M   'P 1'
#
loop_
_entity.id
_entity.type
_entity.pdbx_description
1 polymer ?
#
loop_
_entity_poly.entity_id
_entity_poly.type
_entity_poly.pdbx_seq_one_letter_code
_entity_poly.pdbx_strand_id
1 'polypeptide(L)'
;MQEDGSAAAGMVLRNHEGSVIFAAYRCIFNCNDALEAELHAIMQGMALVLQHSSLPIVIQSDSSTALAAMTRDSLSRSAYGHLVLEIKRHLHDREFVP
;
A
#
# COMPACT_ATOMS: atom_id res chain seq x y z
N MET A 1 15.32 20.26 -11.44
CA MET A 1 15.80 18.87 -11.59
C MET A 1 14.67 18.13 -12.27
N GLN A 2 14.86 17.58 -13.47
CA GLN A 2 13.82 16.78 -14.11
C GLN A 2 13.76 15.46 -13.34
N GLU A 3 12.61 15.19 -12.72
CA GLU A 3 12.33 13.87 -12.17
C GLU A 3 12.14 12.93 -13.35
N ASP A 4 12.93 11.86 -13.39
CA ASP A 4 12.88 10.82 -14.42
C ASP A 4 11.67 9.87 -14.24
N GLY A 5 10.81 10.17 -13.26
CA GLY A 5 9.70 9.33 -12.83
C GLY A 5 10.16 8.08 -12.07
N SER A 6 11.43 7.98 -11.64
CA SER A 6 11.88 6.88 -10.80
C SER A 6 11.40 7.08 -9.37
N ALA A 7 10.74 6.07 -8.80
CA ALA A 7 10.33 6.05 -7.40
C ALA A 7 10.62 4.70 -6.76
N ALA A 8 10.53 4.64 -5.44
CA ALA A 8 10.63 3.41 -4.67
C ALA A 8 9.46 3.31 -3.70
N ALA A 9 8.85 2.13 -3.65
CA ALA A 9 7.85 1.75 -2.67
C ALA A 9 8.50 0.83 -1.63
N GLY A 10 8.34 1.13 -0.34
CA GLY A 10 8.93 0.36 0.76
C GLY A 10 7.87 -0.10 1.74
N MET A 11 8.08 -1.26 2.37
CA MET A 11 7.19 -1.78 3.40
C MET A 11 7.97 -2.56 4.47
N VAL A 12 7.39 -2.61 5.67
CA VAL A 12 7.88 -3.45 6.76
C VAL A 12 6.68 -4.06 7.47
N LEU A 13 6.60 -5.40 7.50
CA LEU A 13 5.65 -6.10 8.35
C LEU A 13 6.27 -6.32 9.73
N ARG A 14 5.53 -5.95 10.77
CA ARG A 14 5.92 -6.17 12.17
C ARG A 14 4.88 -7.00 12.90
N ASN A 15 5.33 -7.76 13.90
CA ASN A 15 4.43 -8.39 14.86
C ASN A 15 3.95 -7.35 15.90
N HIS A 16 3.06 -7.77 16.80
CA HIS A 16 2.50 -6.91 17.85
C HIS A 16 3.54 -6.39 18.87
N GLU A 17 4.72 -7.02 18.95
CA GLU A 17 5.85 -6.57 19.78
C GLU A 17 6.76 -5.57 19.03
N GLY A 18 6.43 -5.25 17.78
CA GLY A 18 7.23 -4.37 16.92
C GLY A 18 8.39 -5.08 16.22
N SER A 19 8.57 -6.38 16.42
CA SER A 19 9.62 -7.18 15.75
C SER A 19 9.32 -7.31 14.27
N VAL A 20 10.34 -7.09 13.42
CA VAL A 20 10.20 -7.19 11.97
C VAL A 20 10.04 -8.66 11.57
N ILE A 21 8.94 -8.97 10.88
CA ILE A 21 8.70 -10.27 10.25
C ILE A 21 9.38 -10.30 8.89
N PHE A 22 9.12 -9.28 8.06
CA PHE A 22 9.83 -9.07 6.80
C PHE A 22 9.84 -7.59 6.41
N ALA A 23 10.75 -7.24 5.51
CA ALA A 23 10.77 -5.97 4.82
C ALA A 23 10.89 -6.24 3.32
N ALA A 24 10.25 -5.40 2.51
CA ALA A 24 10.33 -5.49 1.06
C ALA A 24 10.33 -4.10 0.45
N TYR A 25 10.85 -4.02 -0.77
CA TYR A 25 10.82 -2.80 -1.56
C TYR A 25 10.59 -3.12 -3.02
N ARG A 26 10.15 -2.12 -3.79
CA ARG A 26 10.02 -2.21 -5.24
C ARG A 26 10.43 -0.89 -5.87
N CYS A 27 11.27 -0.97 -6.89
CA CYS A 27 11.50 0.15 -7.78
C CYS A 27 10.32 0.31 -8.74
N ILE A 28 9.86 1.54 -8.89
CA ILE A 28 8.79 1.93 -9.81
C ILE A 28 9.45 2.80 -10.87
N PHE A 29 9.40 2.33 -12.11
CA PHE A 29 9.81 3.13 -13.26
C PHE A 29 8.56 3.84 -13.77
N ASN A 30 8.67 5.14 -14.06
CA ASN A 30 7.56 5.96 -14.58
C ASN A 30 6.41 6.21 -13.58
N CYS A 31 6.75 6.45 -12.31
CA CYS A 31 5.82 6.92 -11.30
C CYS A 31 5.37 8.36 -11.60
N ASN A 32 4.07 8.58 -11.61
CA ASN A 32 3.45 9.88 -11.92
C ASN A 32 3.60 10.87 -10.76
N ASP A 33 3.43 10.39 -9.53
CA ASP A 33 3.55 11.18 -8.32
C ASP A 33 3.84 10.31 -7.08
N ALA A 34 4.03 10.96 -5.93
CA ALA A 34 4.25 10.27 -4.66
C ALA A 34 3.04 9.41 -4.22
N LEU A 35 1.81 9.80 -4.58
CA LEU A 35 0.62 9.04 -4.20
C LEU A 35 0.57 7.68 -4.90
N GLU A 36 0.98 7.60 -6.17
CA GLU A 36 1.13 6.33 -6.87
C GLU A 36 2.16 5.42 -6.20
N ALA A 37 3.31 5.97 -5.78
CA ALA A 37 4.31 5.20 -5.05
C ALA A 37 3.77 4.63 -3.74
N GLU A 38 3.04 5.43 -2.96
CA GLU A 38 2.39 5.01 -1.72
C GLU A 38 1.33 3.92 -1.94
N LEU A 39 0.48 4.07 -2.96
CA LEU A 39 -0.51 3.06 -3.32
C LEU A 39 0.16 1.74 -3.74
N HIS A 40 1.27 1.81 -4.48
CA HIS A 40 2.05 0.62 -4.83
C HIS A 40 2.71 -0.04 -3.60
N ALA A 41 3.21 0.75 -2.64
CA ALA A 41 3.75 0.23 -1.39
C ALA A 41 2.69 -0.56 -0.61
N ILE A 42 1.48 0.01 -0.47
CA ILE A 42 0.35 -0.66 0.19
C ILE A 42 -0.03 -1.93 -0.58
N MET A 43 -0.20 -1.87 -1.90
CA MET A 43 -0.61 -3.02 -2.71
C MET A 43 0.34 -4.21 -2.58
N GLN A 44 1.64 -3.97 -2.70
CA GLN A 44 2.62 -5.04 -2.55
C GLN A 44 2.72 -5.52 -1.10
N GLY A 45 2.56 -4.61 -0.14
CA GLY A 45 2.44 -4.93 1.29
C GLY A 45 1.35 -5.94 1.52
N MET A 46 0.17 -5.65 1.01
CA MET A 46 -0.99 -6.52 1.11
C MET A 46 -0.75 -7.87 0.46
N ALA A 47 -0.23 -7.90 -0.77
CA ALA A 47 0.03 -9.15 -1.48
C ALA A 47 0.98 -10.08 -0.70
N LEU A 48 2.03 -9.52 -0.09
CA LEU A 48 2.99 -10.28 0.72
C LEU A 48 2.39 -10.69 2.08
N VAL A 49 1.70 -9.78 2.75
CA VAL A 49 1.07 -10.05 4.05
C VAL A 49 0.05 -11.20 3.95
N LEU A 50 -0.71 -11.28 2.86
CA LEU A 50 -1.66 -12.37 2.62
C LEU A 50 -1.00 -13.75 2.56
N GLN A 51 0.26 -13.82 2.12
CA GLN A 51 1.04 -15.07 2.09
C GLN A 51 1.63 -15.44 3.45
N HIS A 52 1.85 -14.46 4.33
CA HIS A 52 2.56 -14.65 5.60
C HIS A 52 1.64 -14.66 6.84
N SER A 53 0.41 -14.15 6.76
CA SER A 53 -0.50 -14.05 7.91
C SER A 53 -1.98 -14.15 7.53
N SER A 54 -2.76 -14.81 8.39
CA SER A 54 -4.22 -14.82 8.38
C SER A 54 -4.86 -13.87 9.40
N LEU A 55 -4.05 -13.17 10.19
CA LEU A 55 -4.52 -12.26 11.23
C LEU A 55 -4.93 -10.89 10.65
N PRO A 56 -5.76 -10.12 11.37
CA PRO A 56 -6.01 -8.71 11.07
C PRO A 56 -4.70 -7.93 10.99
N ILE A 57 -4.69 -6.89 10.17
CA ILE A 57 -3.50 -6.08 9.91
C ILE A 57 -3.82 -4.59 10.08
N VAL A 58 -2.84 -3.85 10.57
CA VAL A 58 -2.87 -2.39 10.65
C VAL A 58 -1.93 -1.86 9.57
N ILE A 59 -2.43 -0.97 8.69
CA ILE A 59 -1.60 -0.34 7.66
C ILE A 59 -1.24 1.06 8.13
N GLN A 60 0.05 1.37 8.10
CA GLN A 60 0.57 2.70 8.39
C GLN A 60 1.22 3.26 7.13
N SER A 61 0.89 4.50 6.78
CA SER A 61 1.51 5.28 5.71
C SER A 61 1.54 6.74 6.15
N ASP A 62 2.53 7.49 5.67
CA ASP A 62 2.61 8.94 5.87
C ASP A 62 1.66 9.72 4.94
N SER A 63 1.00 9.03 3.99
CA SER A 63 0.03 9.60 3.08
C SER A 63 -1.40 9.39 3.57
N SER A 64 -1.95 10.46 4.14
CA SER A 64 -3.38 10.50 4.52
C SER A 64 -4.32 10.26 3.33
N THR A 65 -3.91 10.65 2.12
CA THR A 65 -4.68 10.40 0.89
C THR A 65 -4.69 8.92 0.52
N ALA A 66 -3.56 8.21 0.66
CA ALA A 66 -3.49 6.77 0.41
C ALA A 66 -4.36 6.00 1.42
N LEU A 67 -4.27 6.34 2.71
CA LEU A 67 -5.11 5.74 3.76
C LEU A 67 -6.60 6.03 3.57
N ALA A 68 -6.97 7.26 3.17
CA ALA A 68 -8.35 7.61 2.88
C ALA A 68 -8.92 6.81 1.70
N ALA A 69 -8.10 6.48 0.70
CA ALA A 69 -8.50 5.66 -0.44
C ALA A 69 -8.85 4.21 -0.06
N MET A 70 -8.34 3.70 1.07
CA MET A 70 -8.64 2.35 1.56
C MET A 70 -10.01 2.28 2.22
N THR A 71 -10.46 3.36 2.86
CA THR A 71 -11.70 3.41 3.65
C THR A 71 -12.88 4.04 2.92
N ARG A 72 -12.62 4.97 2.00
CA ARG A 72 -13.65 5.71 1.26
C ARG A 72 -13.64 5.33 -0.22
N ASP A 73 -14.71 5.63 -0.94
CA ASP A 73 -14.75 5.46 -2.41
C ASP A 73 -14.02 6.56 -3.19
N SER A 74 -13.12 7.29 -2.51
CA SER A 74 -12.21 8.25 -3.13
C SER A 74 -11.25 7.57 -4.09
N LEU A 75 -10.82 8.30 -5.12
CA LEU A 75 -9.91 7.83 -6.17
C LEU A 75 -10.45 6.72 -7.10
N SER A 76 -11.65 6.19 -6.87
CA SER A 76 -12.29 5.21 -7.79
C SER A 76 -12.42 5.71 -9.24
N ARG A 77 -12.52 7.03 -9.43
CA ARG A 77 -12.57 7.71 -10.74
C ARG A 77 -11.25 8.38 -11.15
N SER A 78 -10.16 8.19 -10.41
CA SER A 78 -8.84 8.73 -10.76
C SER A 78 -8.05 7.76 -11.63
N ALA A 79 -6.86 8.18 -12.09
CA ALA A 79 -5.92 7.30 -12.78
C ALA A 79 -5.52 6.07 -11.94
N TYR A 80 -5.60 6.19 -10.62
CA TYR A 80 -5.22 5.15 -9.65
C TYR A 80 -6.39 4.28 -9.19
N GLY A 81 -7.59 4.45 -9.75
CA GLY A 81 -8.79 3.73 -9.31
C GLY A 81 -8.64 2.21 -9.39
N HIS A 82 -7.92 1.71 -10.39
CA HIS A 82 -7.63 0.28 -10.54
C HIS A 82 -6.77 -0.27 -9.38
N LEU A 83 -5.72 0.46 -8.97
CA LEU A 83 -4.88 0.08 -7.82
C LEU A 83 -5.69 0.06 -6.54
N VAL A 84 -6.50 1.10 -6.30
CA VAL A 84 -7.33 1.21 -5.10
C VAL A 84 -8.33 0.05 -5.00
N LEU A 85 -8.95 -0.34 -6.12
CA LEU A 85 -9.87 -1.48 -6.16
C LEU A 85 -9.17 -2.81 -5.85
N GLU A 86 -7.97 -3.02 -6.39
CA GLU A 86 -7.19 -4.23 -6.12
C GLU A 86 -6.77 -4.33 -4.65
N ILE A 87 -6.29 -3.22 -4.07
CA ILE A 87 -5.95 -3.16 -2.66
C ILE A 87 -7.18 -3.42 -1.79
N LYS A 88 -8.33 -2.80 -2.08
CA LYS A 88 -9.58 -3.05 -1.37
C LYS A 88 -10.03 -4.51 -1.46
N ARG A 89 -9.79 -5.17 -2.59
CA ARG A 89 -10.09 -6.61 -2.73
C ARG A 89 -9.24 -7.43 -1.76
N HIS A 90 -7.95 -7.10 -1.61
CA HIS A 90 -7.09 -7.73 -0.61
C HIS A 90 -7.50 -7.40 0.83
N LEU A 91 -8.02 -6.19 1.07
CA LEU A 91 -8.58 -5.80 2.37
C LEU A 91 -9.88 -6.54 2.68
N HIS A 92 -10.76 -6.83 1.73
CA HIS A 92 -11.99 -7.56 2.06
C HIS A 92 -11.70 -8.97 2.64
N ASP A 93 -10.56 -9.56 2.30
CA ASP A 93 -10.11 -10.84 2.87
C ASP A 93 -9.53 -10.72 4.29
N ARG A 94 -9.40 -9.50 4.86
CA ARG A 94 -8.76 -9.20 6.16
C ARG A 94 -9.39 -7.98 6.86
N GLU A 95 -9.67 -8.07 8.15
CA GLU A 95 -10.13 -6.87 8.88
C GLU A 95 -9.05 -5.77 8.85
N PHE A 96 -9.41 -4.61 8.30
CA PHE A 96 -8.58 -3.43 8.19
C PHE A 96 -8.93 -2.44 9.31
N VAL A 97 -7.93 -2.05 10.10
CA VAL A 97 -8.07 -0.99 11.09
C VAL A 97 -7.21 0.21 10.65
N PRO A 98 -7.82 1.37 10.33
CA PRO A 98 -7.11 2.59 9.94
C PRO A 98 -6.31 3.22 11.08
#